data_AF-A0A8S3A7L9-F1
#
_entry.id   AF-A0A8S3A7L9-F1
#
_cell.length_a   1.000
_cell.length_b   1.000
_cell.length_c   1.000
_cell.angle_alpha   90.00
_cell.angle_beta   90.00
_cell.angle_gamma   90.00
#
_symmetry.space_group_name_H-M   'P 1'
#
loop_
_entity.id
_entity.type
_entity.pdbx_description
1 polymer ?
#
loop_
_entity_poly.entity_id
_entity_poly.type
_entity_poly.pdbx_seq_one_letter_code
_entity_poly.pdbx_strand_id
1 'polypeptide(L)' 'MKDEVRQAIKSMKTNKATGPDGISIEMVQCLDELGVDIMTKLINKIYDTGELPEDLTKSIFIALPKKP' A
#
# COMPACT_ATOMS: atom_id res chain seq x y z
N MET A 1 -13.01 10.48 -2.91
CA MET A 1 -12.11 9.35 -3.20
C MET A 1 -10.67 9.74 -3.49
N LYS A 2 -10.32 10.44 -4.57
CA LYS A 2 -8.89 10.76 -4.86
C LYS A 2 -8.22 11.57 -3.73
N ASP A 3 -8.93 12.53 -3.12
CA ASP A 3 -8.40 13.30 -1.99
C ASP A 3 -8.21 12.44 -0.72
N GLU A 4 -9.08 11.47 -0.48
CA GLU A 4 -8.96 10.52 0.63
C GLU A 4 -7.73 9.63 0.44
N VAL A 5 -7.52 9.13 -0.78
CA VAL A 5 -6.32 8.34 -1.14
C VAL A 5 -5.05 9.18 -0.96
N ARG A 6 -5.07 10.45 -1.40
CA ARG A 6 -3.94 11.37 -1.20
C ARG A 6 -3.64 11.59 0.28
N GLN A 7 -4.66 11.81 1.11
CA GLN A 7 -4.49 11.96 2.56
C GLN A 7 -3.98 10.67 3.23
N ALA A 8 -4.48 9.51 2.79
CA ALA A 8 -4.01 8.22 3.28
C ALA A 8 -2.52 8.01 2.97
N ILE A 9 -2.08 8.23 1.73
CA ILE A 9 -0.67 8.11 1.33
C ILE A 9 0.22 9.06 2.14
N LYS A 10 -0.24 10.29 2.41
CA LYS A 10 0.52 11.27 3.20
C LYS A 10 0.59 10.95 4.69
N SER A 11 -0.41 10.28 5.25
CA SER A 11 -0.47 9.96 6.68
C SER A 11 0.24 8.64 7.04
N MET A 12 0.58 7.82 6.06
CA MET A 12 1.34 6.59 6.28
C MET A 12 2.76 6.88 6.78
N LYS A 13 3.20 6.06 7.75
CA LYS A 13 4.53 6.20 8.37
C LYS A 13 5.63 5.67 7.44
N THR A 14 6.72 6.41 7.36
CA THR A 14 7.95 6.01 6.65
C THR A 14 8.80 5.05 7.47
N ASN A 15 9.87 4.53 6.86
CA ASN A 15 10.84 3.57 7.40
C ASN A 15 10.18 2.27 7.87
N LYS A 16 9.18 1.80 7.12
CA LYS A 16 8.58 0.48 7.30
C LYS A 16 9.26 -0.52 6.39
N ALA A 17 9.32 -1.77 6.85
CA ALA A 17 9.77 -2.86 6.01
C ALA A 17 8.83 -2.96 4.80
N THR A 18 9.41 -3.11 3.61
CA THR A 18 8.65 -3.36 2.39
C THR A 18 8.04 -4.74 2.43
N GLY A 19 7.00 -4.94 1.63
CA GLY A 19 6.52 -6.27 1.32
C GLY A 19 7.51 -7.05 0.45
N PRO A 20 7.16 -8.27 0.05
CA PRO A 20 7.92 -9.07 -0.92
C PRO A 20 8.07 -8.41 -2.30
N ASP A 21 7.20 -7.45 -2.60
CA ASP A 21 7.22 -6.63 -3.82
C ASP A 21 8.36 -5.59 -3.83
N GLY A 22 8.97 -5.31 -2.67
CA GLY A 22 10.02 -4.30 -2.53
C GLY A 22 9.52 -2.86 -2.65
N ILE A 23 8.20 -2.63 -2.68
CA ILE A 23 7.62 -1.30 -2.84
C ILE A 23 7.46 -0.66 -1.45
N SER A 24 8.08 0.49 -1.27
CA SER A 24 7.97 1.27 -0.03
C SER A 24 6.95 2.41 -0.18
N ILE A 25 6.42 2.91 0.94
CA ILE A 25 5.50 4.05 0.91
C ILE A 25 6.20 5.32 0.41
N GLU A 26 7.50 5.46 0.67
CA GLU A 26 8.33 6.55 0.19
C GLU A 26 8.39 6.54 -1.34
N MET A 27 8.49 5.36 -1.97
CA MET A 27 8.43 5.25 -3.44
C MET A 27 7.09 5.74 -3.97
N VAL A 28 5.98 5.35 -3.33
CA VAL A 28 4.63 5.81 -3.72
C VAL A 28 4.47 7.32 -3.52
N GLN A 29 5.01 7.87 -2.44
CA GLN A 29 5.02 9.32 -2.19
C GLN A 29 5.89 10.08 -3.21
N CYS A 30 7.02 9.50 -3.65
CA CYS A 30 7.88 10.08 -4.69
C CYS A 30 7.20 10.17 -6.06
N LEU A 31 6.19 9.33 -6.34
CA LEU A 31 5.41 9.37 -7.58
C LEU A 31 4.37 10.51 -7.59
N ASP A 32 4.17 11.19 -6.45
CA ASP A 32 3.24 12.32 -6.29
C ASP A 32 1.84 12.01 -6.90
N GLU A 33 1.32 12.87 -7.78
CA GLU A 33 -0.01 12.68 -8.39
C GLU A 33 -0.14 11.38 -9.19
N LEU A 34 0.93 10.91 -9.84
CA LEU A 34 0.89 9.64 -10.56
C LEU A 34 0.66 8.47 -9.59
N GLY A 35 1.32 8.51 -8.43
CA GLY A 35 1.14 7.50 -7.38
C GLY A 35 -0.30 7.50 -6.85
N VAL A 36 -0.85 8.69 -6.61
CA VAL A 36 -2.25 8.85 -6.17
C VAL A 36 -3.23 8.31 -7.22
N ASP A 37 -3.01 8.60 -8.51
CA ASP A 37 -3.88 8.13 -9.60
C ASP A 37 -3.87 6.62 -9.76
N ILE A 38 -2.68 6.01 -9.73
CA ILE A 38 -2.54 4.55 -9.83
C ILE A 38 -3.25 3.89 -8.63
N MET A 39 -3.00 4.38 -7.42
CA MET A 39 -3.58 3.81 -6.21
C MET A 39 -5.11 3.97 -6.17
N THR A 40 -5.61 5.13 -6.58
CA THR A 40 -7.06 5.38 -6.65
C THR A 40 -7.72 4.44 -7.66
N LYS A 41 -7.13 4.25 -8.84
CA LYS A 41 -7.66 3.31 -9.84
C LYS A 41 -7.71 1.88 -9.33
N LEU A 42 -6.64 1.43 -8.65
CA LEU A 42 -6.58 0.08 -8.09
C LEU A 42 -7.65 -0.14 -7.02
N ILE A 43 -7.74 0.78 -6.05
CA ILE A 43 -8.70 0.68 -4.95
C ILE A 43 -10.13 0.71 -5.48
N ASN A 44 -10.45 1.62 -6.39
CA ASN A 44 -11.79 1.70 -6.99
C ASN A 44 -12.13 0.41 -7.73
N LYS A 45 -11.18 -0.15 -8.51
CA LYS A 45 -11.40 -1.42 -9.20
C LYS A 45 -11.74 -2.55 -8.22
N ILE A 46 -11.05 -2.63 -7.08
CA ILE A 46 -11.34 -3.64 -6.04
C ILE A 46 -12.74 -3.42 -5.46
N TYR A 47 -13.11 -2.18 -5.14
CA TYR A 47 -14.44 -1.86 -4.62
C TYR A 47 -15.57 -2.18 -5.61
N ASP A 48 -15.39 -1.84 -6.88
CA ASP A 48 -16.42 -2.02 -7.92
C ASP A 48 -16.61 -3.49 -8.30
N THR A 49 -15.51 -4.26 -8.36
CA THR A 49 -15.56 -5.68 -8.75
C THR A 49 -15.79 -6.62 -7.57
N GLY A 50 -15.44 -6.21 -6.35
CA GLY A 50 -15.36 -7.08 -5.19
C GLY A 50 -14.21 -8.10 -5.25
N GLU A 51 -13.39 -8.07 -6.30
CA GLU A 51 -12.29 -9.00 -6.52
C GLU A 51 -11.00 -8.43 -5.95
N LEU A 52 -10.42 -9.14 -4.97
CA LEU A 52 -9.11 -8.80 -4.44
C LEU A 52 -8.01 -9.46 -5.29
N PRO A 53 -6.96 -8.73 -5.70
CA PRO A 53 -5.77 -9.33 -6.29
C PRO A 53 -5.24 -10.46 -5.41
N GLU A 54 -4.87 -11.59 -6.03
CA GLU A 54 -4.39 -12.77 -5.31
C GLU A 54 -3.21 -12.44 -4.38
N ASP A 55 -2.32 -11.55 -4.81
CA ASP A 55 -1.17 -11.13 -4.01
C ASP A 55 -1.55 -10.40 -2.71
N LEU A 56 -2.71 -9.72 -2.68
CA LEU A 56 -3.24 -9.09 -1.47
C LEU A 56 -3.96 -10.08 -0.55
N THR A 57 -4.23 -11.31 -1.00
CA THR A 57 -4.81 -12.38 -0.17
C THR A 57 -3.74 -13.20 0.57
N LYS A 58 -2.46 -13.03 0.21
CA LYS A 58 -1.34 -13.79 0.78
C LYS A 58 -0.72 -13.02 1.95
N SER A 59 -0.32 -13.74 3.00
CA SER A 59 0.36 -13.17 4.17
C SER A 59 1.60 -13.97 4.51
N ILE A 60 2.71 -13.27 4.73
CA ILE A 60 3.99 -13.86 5.16
C ILE A 60 4.23 -13.50 6.62
N PHE A 61 4.41 -14.52 7.47
CA PHE A 61 4.68 -14.34 8.89
C PHE A 61 6.15 -14.59 9.18
N ILE A 62 6.83 -13.58 9.73
CA ILE A 62 8.23 -13.67 10.17
C ILE A 62 8.25 -13.56 11.69
N ALA A 63 8.64 -14.65 12.36
CA ALA A 63 8.76 -14.65 13.82
C ALA A 63 9.98 -13.83 14.26
N LEU A 64 9.76 -12.81 15.07
CA LEU A 64 10.83 -12.02 15.69
C LEU A 64 10.98 -12.42 17.16
N PRO A 65 12.20 -12.74 17.62
CA PRO A 65 12.44 -13.01 19.03
C PRO A 65 12.17 -11.73 19.85
N LYS A 66 11.45 -11.86 20.96
CA LYS A 66 11.28 -10.75 21.90
C LYS A 66 12.63 -10.42 22.53
N LYS A 67 12.84 -9.14 22.82
CA LYS A 67 13.93 -8.76 23.72
C LYS A 67 13.65 -9.38 25.11
N PRO A 68 14.69 -9.88 25.81
CA PRO A 68 14.55 -10.34 27.19
C PRO A 68 14.08 -9.21 28.11
#